data_AF-A0A673FT94-F1
#
_entry.id   AF-A0A673FT94-F1
#
_cell.length_a   1.000
_cell.length_b   1.000
_cell.length_c   1.000
_cell.angle_alpha   90.00
_cell.angle_beta   90.00
_cell.angle_gamma   90.00
#
_symmetry.space_group_name_H-M   'P 1'
#
loop_
_entity.id
_entity.type
_entity.pdbx_description
1 polymer ?
#
loop_
_entity_poly.entity_id
_entity_poly.type
_entity_poly.pdbx_seq_one_letter_code
_entity_poly.pdbx_strand_id
1 'polypeptide(L)'
;MLKHSNRSHISTVNYFTVTRFCLPQLLPLLKHTMSYLHEIFEFYEEILTCRYPYSSFKTVFVDEAYVQVSSYASMSIFSTNLLHSGMIIDQTPMTRRCLAQALAQQFFGCFISRMSWSDEWVLKGISGYIYGLYLKKTFGVNEYRHWIKEELEKIVEYELKMGGVLLHPTFSGGKEKDNPTPHLHFSIRHPHTLSWEYYEMFQCKAHLVMRLIENRISMEFMLQVFNKLLSLASTASCQKYQSHMWSQMLVSTSGFLKSISNVSGKDIGPLIKQWVDQSGVVKILGSFAFNRKRNVLELEIRQDYTSSGTQKYVGPIKVTVQELDGSFNHTLQIEENSLKHDIPCHSKSRRNKKKKVPLMNGEEVDMDLSAMDADCPLLWIRIDLDMSILRKVEFEQADFMWQYQLRFERDVVSQEEAELEKFLTPASRLALTDILDQDQCFYKVRMQACFCLAKISLFTRMFCCKSCPNIVKTNNFINFQSYFLQKTMPVAMALLREVQNLCPKEVLNFILDLIKYNDNRKNKFSDNYYHAELIDALTNSLTPAISINNEVRTVDNLNADVRLILEEITRFLNMEELLPSYRNTITVRCVVSLHAFFYGNSQITSNAIHSVSFRLAGLSAGKQFIQFMHSAN
;
A
#
# COMPACT_ATOMS: atom_id res chain seq x y z
N MET A 1 31.44 -42.90 -7.37
CA MET A 1 30.09 -43.21 -6.87
C MET A 1 29.56 -42.05 -6.00
N LEU A 2 29.21 -40.92 -6.62
CA LEU A 2 28.48 -39.83 -5.95
C LEU A 2 26.99 -40.07 -6.19
N LYS A 3 26.30 -40.64 -5.20
CA LYS A 3 24.84 -40.76 -5.22
C LYS A 3 24.26 -39.34 -5.20
N HIS A 4 23.70 -38.91 -6.34
CA HIS A 4 22.75 -37.81 -6.41
C HIS A 4 21.58 -38.13 -5.46
N SER A 5 21.58 -37.55 -4.26
CA SER A 5 20.34 -37.47 -3.48
C SER A 5 19.41 -36.53 -4.24
N ASN A 6 18.21 -36.99 -4.58
CA ASN A 6 17.23 -36.19 -5.30
C ASN A 6 16.76 -35.03 -4.41
N ARG A 7 17.09 -33.82 -4.87
CA ARG A 7 16.98 -32.51 -4.20
C ARG A 7 15.70 -31.76 -4.58
N SER A 8 14.55 -32.43 -4.54
CA SER A 8 13.29 -31.83 -4.97
C SER A 8 12.13 -32.28 -4.08
N HIS A 9 11.41 -31.30 -3.52
CA HIS A 9 10.07 -31.57 -3.01
C HIS A 9 9.10 -31.51 -4.20
N ILE A 10 8.64 -32.68 -4.63
CA ILE A 10 7.63 -32.83 -5.68
C ILE A 10 6.29 -33.01 -4.97
N SER A 11 5.34 -32.14 -5.28
CA SER A 11 3.93 -32.36 -4.93
C SER A 11 3.12 -32.31 -6.22
N THR A 12 2.33 -33.34 -6.45
CA THR A 12 1.38 -33.35 -7.56
C THR A 12 0.14 -32.58 -7.12
N VAL A 13 -0.12 -31.45 -7.76
CA VAL A 13 -1.40 -30.74 -7.66
C VAL A 13 -2.10 -31.01 -8.98
N ASN A 14 -3.33 -31.55 -8.91
CA ASN A 14 -4.22 -31.87 -10.03
C ASN A 14 -3.63 -31.61 -11.44
N TYR A 15 -3.17 -32.69 -12.09
CA TYR A 15 -2.74 -32.76 -13.50
C TYR A 15 -1.36 -32.18 -13.89
N PHE A 16 -0.64 -31.47 -13.01
CA PHE A 16 0.74 -31.03 -13.29
C PHE A 16 1.67 -31.19 -12.08
N THR A 17 2.97 -31.22 -12.34
CA THR A 17 3.98 -31.47 -11.30
C THR A 17 4.54 -30.16 -10.74
N VAL A 18 4.31 -29.91 -9.44
CA VAL A 18 4.94 -28.78 -8.76
C VAL A 18 6.26 -29.24 -8.15
N THR A 19 7.37 -28.69 -8.67
CA THR A 19 8.72 -28.99 -8.20
C THR A 19 9.31 -27.77 -7.51
N ARG A 20 9.91 -27.97 -6.34
CA ARG A 20 10.46 -26.88 -5.53
C ARG A 20 11.94 -27.11 -5.25
N PHE A 21 12.73 -26.06 -5.43
CA PHE A 21 14.17 -26.04 -5.23
C PHE A 21 14.54 -24.95 -4.21
N CYS A 22 15.26 -25.36 -3.17
CA CYS A 22 15.85 -24.45 -2.18
C CYS A 22 17.18 -25.03 -1.69
N LEU A 23 17.93 -24.23 -0.93
CA LEU A 23 19.13 -24.71 -0.24
C LEU A 23 18.77 -25.76 0.83
N PRO A 24 19.64 -26.76 1.11
CA PRO A 24 19.28 -27.96 1.87
C PRO A 24 18.71 -27.74 3.28
N GLN A 25 19.13 -26.68 3.97
CA GLN A 25 18.71 -26.39 5.35
C GLN A 25 17.35 -25.65 5.43
N LEU A 26 16.82 -25.18 4.30
CA LEU A 26 15.63 -24.32 4.24
C LEU A 26 14.35 -25.08 3.86
N LEU A 27 14.42 -26.41 3.73
CA LEU A 27 13.29 -27.26 3.33
C LEU A 27 12.05 -27.12 4.24
N PRO A 28 12.16 -27.01 5.58
CA PRO A 28 10.98 -26.82 6.43
C PRO A 28 10.27 -25.48 6.16
N LEU A 29 11.04 -24.40 5.95
CA LEU A 29 10.50 -23.07 5.64
C LEU A 29 9.80 -23.07 4.28
N LEU A 30 10.37 -23.78 3.31
CA LEU A 30 9.79 -23.94 1.98
C LEU A 30 8.42 -24.63 2.03
N LYS A 31 8.28 -25.71 2.84
CA LYS A 31 7.01 -26.43 2.99
C LYS A 31 5.89 -25.52 3.49
N HIS A 32 6.18 -24.70 4.49
CA HIS A 32 5.21 -23.75 5.02
C HIS A 32 4.91 -22.64 4.00
N THR A 33 5.94 -22.00 3.46
CA THR A 33 5.78 -20.87 2.53
C THR A 33 4.96 -21.24 1.29
N MET A 34 5.13 -22.48 0.80
CA MET A 34 4.46 -22.96 -0.41
C MET A 34 3.14 -23.69 -0.16
N SER A 35 2.66 -23.77 1.09
CA SER A 35 1.40 -24.46 1.39
C SER A 35 0.23 -23.81 0.66
N TYR A 36 0.20 -22.48 0.54
CA TYR A 36 -0.90 -21.72 -0.07
C TYR A 36 -0.88 -21.67 -1.60
N LEU A 37 0.13 -22.25 -2.24
CA LEU A 37 0.27 -22.18 -3.70
C LEU A 37 -0.89 -22.87 -4.44
N HIS A 38 -1.44 -23.95 -3.88
CA HIS A 38 -2.55 -24.68 -4.48
C HIS A 38 -3.83 -23.83 -4.54
N GLU A 39 -4.12 -23.06 -3.49
CA GLU A 39 -5.26 -22.13 -3.45
C GLU A 39 -5.17 -21.08 -4.57
N ILE A 40 -3.96 -20.61 -4.87
CA ILE A 40 -3.74 -19.61 -5.95
C ILE A 40 -4.03 -20.24 -7.31
N PHE A 41 -3.56 -21.48 -7.54
CA PHE A 41 -3.83 -22.18 -8.80
C PHE A 41 -5.32 -22.44 -8.99
N GLU A 42 -6.00 -22.98 -7.98
CA GLU A 42 -7.44 -23.25 -8.04
C GLU A 42 -8.22 -21.98 -8.37
N PHE A 43 -7.91 -20.87 -7.70
CA PHE A 43 -8.53 -19.58 -7.94
C PHE A 43 -8.28 -19.05 -9.37
N TYR A 44 -7.06 -19.17 -9.90
CA TYR A 44 -6.76 -18.74 -11.26
C TYR A 44 -7.41 -19.63 -12.33
N GLU A 45 -7.47 -20.93 -12.11
CA GLU A 45 -8.14 -21.85 -13.03
C GLU A 45 -9.66 -21.63 -13.05
N GLU A 46 -10.27 -21.32 -11.88
CA GLU A 46 -11.69 -20.96 -11.77
C GLU A 46 -11.98 -19.66 -12.52
N ILE A 47 -11.18 -18.61 -12.30
CA ILE A 47 -11.41 -17.29 -12.92
C ILE A 47 -11.15 -17.28 -14.41
N LEU A 48 -10.04 -17.88 -14.86
CA LEU A 48 -9.66 -17.88 -16.25
C LEU A 48 -10.41 -18.96 -17.05
N THR A 49 -11.10 -19.88 -16.37
CA THR A 49 -11.76 -21.05 -16.97
C THR A 49 -10.83 -21.84 -17.89
N CYS A 50 -9.54 -21.80 -17.56
CA CYS A 50 -8.45 -22.34 -18.36
C CYS A 50 -7.45 -23.02 -17.43
N ARG A 51 -6.99 -24.21 -17.84
CA ARG A 51 -5.98 -24.96 -17.09
C ARG A 51 -4.61 -24.31 -17.21
N TYR A 52 -3.74 -24.59 -16.26
CA TYR A 52 -2.33 -24.18 -16.39
C TYR A 52 -1.72 -24.72 -17.69
N PRO A 53 -1.10 -23.86 -18.54
CA PRO A 53 -0.70 -24.23 -19.90
C PRO A 53 0.55 -25.12 -19.98
N TYR A 54 1.29 -25.33 -18.87
CA TYR A 54 2.52 -26.12 -18.86
C TYR A 54 2.37 -27.41 -18.05
N SER A 55 3.20 -28.41 -18.33
CA SER A 55 3.18 -29.73 -17.66
C SER A 55 3.78 -29.73 -16.24
N SER A 56 4.59 -28.73 -15.91
CA SER A 56 5.23 -28.59 -14.61
C SER A 56 5.37 -27.14 -14.22
N PHE A 57 5.34 -26.88 -12.90
CA PHE A 57 5.62 -25.59 -12.32
C PHE A 57 6.81 -25.72 -11.35
N LYS A 58 7.91 -25.04 -11.67
CA LYS A 58 9.17 -25.09 -10.91
C LYS A 58 9.34 -23.80 -10.13
N THR A 59 9.63 -23.91 -8.84
CA THR A 59 9.94 -22.75 -8.00
C THR A 59 11.36 -22.87 -7.48
N VAL A 60 12.16 -21.82 -7.62
CA VAL A 60 13.56 -21.80 -7.19
C VAL A 60 13.77 -20.62 -6.25
N PHE A 61 14.24 -20.90 -5.04
CA PHE A 61 14.68 -19.87 -4.11
C PHE A 61 16.20 -19.70 -4.21
N VAL A 62 16.62 -18.48 -4.54
CA VAL A 62 18.02 -18.12 -4.77
C VAL A 62 18.41 -17.00 -3.80
N ASP A 63 19.55 -17.18 -3.15
CA ASP A 63 20.20 -16.13 -2.37
C ASP A 63 20.90 -15.17 -3.35
N GLU A 64 20.77 -13.86 -3.18
CA GLU A 64 21.16 -12.82 -4.17
C GLU A 64 20.34 -12.77 -5.47
N ALA A 65 19.01 -12.88 -5.38
CA ALA A 65 18.16 -12.61 -6.54
C ALA A 65 18.17 -11.12 -6.93
N TYR A 66 18.39 -10.81 -8.21
CA TYR A 66 18.39 -9.44 -8.75
C TYR A 66 17.04 -8.73 -8.56
N VAL A 67 15.94 -9.46 -8.70
CA VAL A 67 14.58 -8.99 -8.39
C VAL A 67 13.93 -9.99 -7.43
N GLN A 68 13.08 -9.51 -6.52
CA GLN A 68 12.39 -10.36 -5.54
C GLN A 68 11.57 -11.48 -6.20
N VAL A 69 10.95 -11.19 -7.34
CA VAL A 69 10.13 -12.11 -8.13
C VAL A 69 10.54 -12.01 -9.59
N SER A 70 10.95 -13.13 -10.18
CA SER A 70 11.22 -13.25 -11.61
C SER A 70 10.47 -14.46 -12.19
N SER A 71 9.58 -14.20 -13.13
CA SER A 71 8.68 -15.20 -13.71
C SER A 71 9.17 -15.60 -15.10
N TYR A 72 9.41 -16.89 -15.30
CA TYR A 72 9.78 -17.50 -16.58
C TYR A 72 8.79 -18.61 -16.97
N ALA A 73 8.91 -19.12 -18.20
CA ALA A 73 8.08 -20.22 -18.68
C ALA A 73 8.31 -21.48 -17.82
N SER A 74 7.25 -22.00 -17.19
CA SER A 74 7.27 -23.14 -16.25
C SER A 74 8.14 -22.99 -15.00
N MET A 75 8.84 -21.86 -14.81
CA MET A 75 9.79 -21.67 -13.71
C MET A 75 9.69 -20.26 -13.13
N SER A 76 9.63 -20.11 -11.82
CA SER A 76 9.73 -18.82 -11.12
C SER A 76 10.88 -18.83 -10.14
N ILE A 77 11.70 -17.78 -10.23
CA ILE A 77 12.83 -17.53 -9.35
C ILE A 77 12.42 -16.49 -8.32
N PHE A 78 12.56 -16.85 -7.05
CA PHE A 78 12.25 -16.02 -5.89
C PHE A 78 13.51 -15.76 -5.09
N SER A 79 13.55 -14.61 -4.44
CA SER A 79 14.56 -14.37 -3.41
C SER A 79 14.34 -15.29 -2.21
N THR A 80 15.42 -15.89 -1.68
CA THR A 80 15.43 -16.63 -0.40
C THR A 80 14.83 -15.82 0.74
N ASN A 81 14.88 -14.48 0.64
CA ASN A 81 14.26 -13.58 1.60
C ASN A 81 12.77 -13.85 1.79
N LEU A 82 12.03 -14.38 0.82
CA LEU A 82 10.58 -14.60 0.94
C LEU A 82 10.21 -15.85 1.79
N LEU A 83 11.18 -16.71 2.09
CA LEU A 83 10.97 -17.93 2.89
C LEU A 83 10.75 -17.57 4.36
N HIS A 84 9.64 -18.04 4.93
CA HIS A 84 9.29 -17.75 6.32
C HIS A 84 8.67 -18.97 7.01
N SER A 85 8.80 -18.99 8.34
CA SER A 85 8.11 -19.96 9.20
C SER A 85 6.69 -19.47 9.51
N GLY A 86 5.82 -20.38 9.95
CA GLY A 86 4.45 -20.04 10.39
C GLY A 86 4.38 -19.19 11.66
N MET A 87 5.52 -18.89 12.27
CA MET A 87 5.61 -17.99 13.43
C MET A 87 5.64 -16.51 13.02
N ILE A 88 5.92 -16.21 11.74
CA ILE A 88 6.12 -14.85 11.24
C ILE A 88 4.85 -14.35 10.55
N ILE A 89 4.14 -13.43 11.20
CA ILE A 89 2.85 -12.91 10.72
C ILE A 89 3.04 -11.96 9.53
N ASP A 90 3.89 -10.93 9.68
CA ASP A 90 4.02 -9.82 8.71
C ASP A 90 4.45 -10.26 7.31
N GLN A 91 5.28 -11.31 7.22
CA GLN A 91 5.75 -11.80 5.93
C GLN A 91 4.70 -12.62 5.17
N THR A 92 3.74 -13.24 5.88
CA THR A 92 2.73 -14.12 5.28
C THR A 92 1.94 -13.44 4.15
N PRO A 93 1.33 -12.25 4.33
CA PRO A 93 0.63 -11.58 3.24
C PRO A 93 1.57 -11.13 2.11
N MET A 94 2.79 -10.69 2.43
CA MET A 94 3.78 -10.25 1.43
C MET A 94 4.21 -11.40 0.51
N THR A 95 4.56 -12.56 1.07
CA THR A 95 4.97 -13.70 0.25
C THR A 95 3.81 -14.24 -0.59
N ARG A 96 2.59 -14.27 -0.05
CA ARG A 96 1.40 -14.67 -0.83
C ARG A 96 1.14 -13.72 -2.01
N ARG A 97 1.33 -12.40 -1.83
CA ARG A 97 1.26 -11.40 -2.91
C ARG A 97 2.30 -11.69 -3.99
N CYS A 98 3.55 -11.90 -3.62
CA CYS A 98 4.65 -12.22 -4.56
C CYS A 98 4.40 -13.52 -5.35
N LEU A 99 3.88 -14.57 -4.69
CA LEU A 99 3.54 -15.84 -5.35
C LEU A 99 2.40 -15.65 -6.36
N ALA A 100 1.35 -14.92 -5.98
CA ALA A 100 0.21 -14.62 -6.86
C ALA A 100 0.64 -13.79 -8.07
N GLN A 101 1.48 -12.78 -7.87
CA GLN A 101 2.06 -11.96 -8.93
C GLN A 101 2.90 -12.81 -9.90
N ALA A 102 3.74 -13.71 -9.37
CA ALA A 102 4.58 -14.57 -10.19
C ALA A 102 3.76 -15.47 -11.11
N LEU A 103 2.73 -16.10 -10.56
CA LEU A 103 1.82 -16.95 -11.32
C LEU A 103 1.04 -16.15 -12.39
N ALA A 104 0.54 -14.97 -12.04
CA ALA A 104 -0.18 -14.12 -12.99
C ALA A 104 0.71 -13.69 -14.17
N GLN A 105 1.98 -13.36 -13.89
CA GLN A 105 2.97 -13.04 -14.93
C GLN A 105 3.37 -14.24 -15.80
N GLN A 106 3.28 -15.47 -15.29
CA GLN A 106 3.51 -16.66 -16.11
C GLN A 106 2.39 -16.86 -17.13
N PHE A 107 1.13 -16.74 -16.71
CA PHE A 107 -0.01 -16.78 -17.64
C PHE A 107 0.06 -15.63 -18.66
N PHE A 108 0.27 -14.40 -18.17
CA PHE A 108 0.33 -13.19 -18.98
C PHE A 108 1.73 -12.57 -18.89
N GLY A 109 2.60 -12.96 -19.83
CA GLY A 109 4.02 -12.60 -19.85
C GLY A 109 4.90 -13.70 -20.43
N CYS A 110 4.60 -14.96 -20.11
CA CYS A 110 5.31 -16.12 -20.69
C CYS A 110 4.48 -16.88 -21.71
N PHE A 111 3.22 -17.20 -21.37
CA PHE A 111 2.34 -17.92 -22.30
C PHE A 111 1.78 -16.99 -23.37
N ILE A 112 1.19 -15.87 -22.95
CA ILE A 112 0.87 -14.74 -23.83
C ILE A 112 2.06 -13.78 -23.83
N SER A 113 2.56 -13.42 -25.02
CA SER A 113 3.73 -12.56 -25.18
C SER A 113 3.39 -11.25 -25.92
N ARG A 114 4.23 -10.23 -25.74
CA ARG A 114 4.04 -8.91 -26.35
C ARG A 114 4.58 -8.88 -27.76
N MET A 115 3.91 -8.16 -28.66
CA MET A 115 4.42 -7.93 -30.02
C MET A 115 5.58 -6.92 -30.02
N SER A 116 5.46 -5.84 -29.25
CA SER A 116 6.48 -4.79 -29.14
C SER A 116 6.68 -4.34 -27.69
N TRP A 117 7.67 -3.49 -27.41
CA TRP A 117 7.88 -2.94 -26.06
C TRP A 117 6.71 -2.04 -25.61
N SER A 118 6.13 -1.25 -26.53
CA SER A 118 5.01 -0.37 -26.22
C SER A 118 3.71 -1.11 -25.88
N ASP A 119 3.65 -2.42 -26.08
CA ASP A 119 2.50 -3.26 -25.72
C ASP A 119 2.65 -3.94 -24.34
N GLU A 120 3.77 -3.73 -23.63
CA GLU A 120 4.03 -4.43 -22.36
C GLU A 120 3.01 -4.08 -21.27
N TRP A 121 2.41 -2.88 -21.32
CA TRP A 121 1.43 -2.42 -20.35
C TRP A 121 0.20 -3.35 -20.33
N VAL A 122 -0.16 -4.00 -21.43
CA VAL A 122 -1.29 -4.94 -21.48
C VAL A 122 -0.99 -6.17 -20.62
N LEU A 123 0.22 -6.74 -20.74
CA LEU A 123 0.61 -7.94 -19.97
C LEU A 123 0.76 -7.63 -18.48
N LYS A 124 1.43 -6.51 -18.15
CA LYS A 124 1.57 -6.08 -16.76
C LYS A 124 0.25 -5.63 -16.14
N GLY A 125 -0.63 -5.01 -16.92
CA GLY A 125 -1.97 -4.65 -16.50
C GLY A 125 -2.84 -5.87 -16.21
N ILE A 126 -2.89 -6.85 -17.13
CA ILE A 126 -3.70 -8.07 -16.94
C ILE A 126 -3.17 -8.88 -15.75
N SER A 127 -1.85 -9.09 -15.66
CA SER A 127 -1.26 -9.80 -14.51
C SER A 127 -1.53 -9.05 -13.19
N GLY A 128 -1.36 -7.72 -13.20
CA GLY A 128 -1.81 -6.74 -12.21
C GLY A 128 -3.21 -7.03 -11.66
N TYR A 129 -4.15 -6.98 -12.58
CA TYR A 129 -5.56 -7.13 -12.33
C TYR A 129 -5.93 -8.51 -11.76
N ILE A 130 -5.38 -9.59 -12.32
CA ILE A 130 -5.68 -10.96 -11.90
C ILE A 130 -5.17 -11.24 -10.48
N TYR A 131 -3.93 -10.82 -10.15
CA TYR A 131 -3.50 -10.96 -8.77
C TYR A 131 -4.30 -10.04 -7.85
N GLY A 132 -4.73 -8.85 -8.31
CA GLY A 132 -5.64 -7.98 -7.58
C GLY A 132 -6.97 -8.66 -7.21
N LEU A 133 -7.58 -9.40 -8.14
CA LEU A 133 -8.77 -10.23 -7.87
C LEU A 133 -8.50 -11.29 -6.79
N TYR A 134 -7.31 -11.91 -6.82
CA TYR A 134 -6.89 -12.85 -5.77
C TYR A 134 -6.79 -12.16 -4.42
N LEU A 135 -6.15 -10.98 -4.35
CA LEU A 135 -6.05 -10.22 -3.10
C LEU A 135 -7.43 -9.85 -2.54
N LYS A 136 -8.36 -9.43 -3.41
CA LYS A 136 -9.75 -9.13 -3.04
C LYS A 136 -10.46 -10.34 -2.44
N LYS A 137 -10.23 -11.54 -2.97
CA LYS A 137 -10.84 -12.78 -2.48
C LYS A 137 -10.20 -13.29 -1.18
N THR A 138 -8.87 -13.26 -1.06
CA THR A 138 -8.17 -13.90 0.07
C THR A 138 -7.97 -12.98 1.27
N PHE A 139 -7.69 -11.70 1.04
CA PHE A 139 -7.43 -10.72 2.12
C PHE A 139 -8.64 -9.81 2.40
N GLY A 140 -9.67 -9.89 1.55
CA GLY A 140 -10.90 -9.14 1.69
C GLY A 140 -10.93 -7.85 0.88
N VAL A 141 -12.15 -7.34 0.67
CA VAL A 141 -12.42 -6.18 -0.20
C VAL A 141 -11.79 -4.90 0.36
N ASN A 142 -11.77 -4.74 1.68
CA ASN A 142 -11.23 -3.56 2.36
C ASN A 142 -9.72 -3.42 2.17
N GLU A 143 -8.96 -4.51 2.33
CA GLU A 143 -7.51 -4.52 2.07
C GLU A 143 -7.22 -4.21 0.58
N TYR A 144 -8.02 -4.77 -0.33
CA TYR A 144 -7.90 -4.50 -1.76
C TYR A 144 -8.19 -3.03 -2.11
N ARG A 145 -9.25 -2.44 -1.53
CA ARG A 145 -9.61 -1.03 -1.72
C ARG A 145 -8.50 -0.10 -1.21
N HIS A 146 -7.96 -0.39 -0.03
CA HIS A 146 -6.82 0.33 0.52
C HIS A 146 -5.57 0.20 -0.37
N TRP A 147 -5.27 -1.00 -0.88
CA TRP A 147 -4.13 -1.19 -1.79
C TRP A 147 -4.28 -0.39 -3.10
N ILE A 148 -5.50 -0.31 -3.67
CA ILE A 148 -5.76 0.54 -4.83
C ILE A 148 -5.50 2.02 -4.50
N LYS A 149 -5.91 2.47 -3.31
CA LYS A 149 -5.65 3.83 -2.84
C LYS A 149 -4.14 4.09 -2.72
N GLU A 150 -3.38 3.19 -2.11
CA GLU A 150 -1.91 3.29 -2.02
C GLU A 150 -1.26 3.38 -3.41
N GLU A 151 -1.70 2.57 -4.39
CA GLU A 151 -1.18 2.65 -5.75
C GLU A 151 -1.53 3.96 -6.44
N LEU A 152 -2.75 4.46 -6.23
CA LEU A 152 -3.19 5.74 -6.76
C LEU A 152 -2.33 6.89 -6.18
N GLU A 153 -2.12 6.90 -4.86
CA GLU A 153 -1.30 7.90 -4.17
C GLU A 153 0.16 7.88 -4.64
N LYS A 154 0.75 6.70 -4.82
CA LYS A 154 2.12 6.56 -5.37
C LYS A 154 2.25 7.16 -6.76
N ILE A 155 1.32 6.86 -7.65
CA ILE A 155 1.32 7.41 -9.02
C ILE A 155 1.12 8.92 -8.98
N VAL A 156 0.19 9.41 -8.14
CA VAL A 156 -0.06 10.84 -7.95
C VAL A 156 1.20 11.54 -7.47
N GLU A 157 1.86 11.03 -6.42
CA GLU A 157 3.07 11.63 -5.89
C GLU A 157 4.20 11.65 -6.93
N TYR A 158 4.37 10.55 -7.67
CA TYR A 158 5.39 10.45 -8.71
C TYR A 158 5.12 11.38 -9.89
N GLU A 159 3.91 11.33 -10.48
CA GLU A 159 3.58 12.12 -11.66
C GLU A 159 3.62 13.62 -11.38
N LEU A 160 3.27 14.05 -10.15
CA LEU A 160 3.36 15.45 -9.76
C LEU A 160 4.81 15.94 -9.56
N LYS A 161 5.72 15.07 -9.10
CA LYS A 161 7.14 15.41 -8.87
C LYS A 161 7.98 15.34 -10.14
N MET A 162 7.89 14.22 -10.87
CA MET A 162 8.81 13.86 -11.95
C MET A 162 8.18 14.04 -13.34
N GLY A 163 6.85 14.07 -13.43
CA GLY A 163 6.08 14.14 -14.68
C GLY A 163 5.38 12.83 -15.04
N GLY A 164 4.56 12.87 -16.08
CA GLY A 164 3.60 11.81 -16.40
C GLY A 164 4.24 10.50 -16.90
N VAL A 165 3.66 9.36 -16.50
CA VAL A 165 4.08 8.03 -16.97
C VAL A 165 3.28 7.65 -18.21
N LEU A 166 3.95 7.46 -19.34
CA LEU A 166 3.30 7.10 -20.61
C LEU A 166 3.33 5.58 -20.82
N LEU A 167 2.17 4.99 -21.15
CA LEU A 167 2.01 3.53 -21.30
C LEU A 167 2.20 3.05 -22.73
N HIS A 168 1.61 3.74 -23.71
CA HIS A 168 1.79 3.44 -25.13
C HIS A 168 2.30 4.69 -25.85
N PRO A 169 3.62 4.83 -26.04
CA PRO A 169 4.13 5.93 -26.83
C PRO A 169 3.80 5.70 -28.31
N THR A 170 2.79 6.40 -28.84
CA THR A 170 2.57 6.48 -30.29
C THR A 170 3.63 7.37 -30.90
N PHE A 171 4.74 6.78 -31.34
CA PHE A 171 5.75 7.50 -32.11
C PHE A 171 5.22 7.74 -33.52
N SER A 172 4.84 8.98 -33.83
CA SER A 172 4.64 9.39 -35.22
C SER A 172 5.97 9.24 -35.95
N GLY A 173 6.01 8.32 -36.92
CA GLY A 173 7.21 8.07 -37.70
C GLY A 173 7.69 9.36 -38.36
N GLY A 174 8.90 9.81 -38.00
CA GLY A 174 9.64 10.83 -38.76
C GLY A 174 10.09 12.09 -38.04
N LYS A 175 9.80 12.32 -36.75
CA LYS A 175 10.38 13.45 -36.01
C LYS A 175 11.02 13.00 -34.69
N GLU A 176 12.34 12.92 -34.67
CA GLU A 176 13.15 12.63 -33.47
C GLU A 176 13.05 13.69 -32.36
N LYS A 177 12.36 14.81 -32.59
CA LYS A 177 12.28 15.94 -31.66
C LYS A 177 11.10 15.91 -30.69
N ASP A 178 10.11 15.05 -30.91
CA ASP A 178 8.93 14.97 -30.03
C ASP A 178 9.13 13.81 -29.06
N ASN A 179 10.02 13.96 -28.08
CA ASN A 179 9.89 13.16 -26.85
C ASN A 179 8.62 13.68 -26.16
N PRO A 180 7.56 12.86 -26.02
CA PRO A 180 6.30 13.30 -25.40
C PRO A 180 6.47 13.68 -23.92
N THR A 181 7.62 13.35 -23.33
CA THR A 181 8.02 13.64 -21.95
C THR A 181 9.38 14.34 -21.91
N PRO A 182 9.46 15.64 -22.24
CA PRO A 182 10.74 16.39 -22.25
C PRO A 182 11.39 16.53 -20.86
N HIS A 183 10.65 16.18 -19.80
CA HIS A 183 11.09 16.17 -18.40
C HIS A 183 11.85 14.90 -18.00
N LEU A 184 11.80 13.82 -18.80
CA LEU A 184 12.53 12.59 -18.50
C LEU A 184 13.93 12.62 -19.12
N HIS A 185 14.93 12.24 -18.32
CA HIS A 185 16.32 12.14 -18.74
C HIS A 185 16.62 10.89 -19.59
N PHE A 186 15.62 10.02 -19.79
CA PHE A 186 15.76 8.75 -20.51
C PHE A 186 14.67 8.54 -21.57
N SER A 187 14.96 7.69 -22.56
CA SER A 187 13.99 7.31 -23.59
C SER A 187 13.05 6.21 -23.10
N ILE A 188 11.77 6.28 -23.49
CA ILE A 188 10.75 5.26 -23.19
C ILE A 188 10.74 4.14 -24.24
N ARG A 189 11.48 4.31 -25.35
CA ARG A 189 11.46 3.39 -26.50
C ARG A 189 11.98 1.99 -26.19
N HIS A 190 12.89 1.89 -25.24
CA HIS A 190 13.57 0.65 -24.92
C HIS A 190 13.45 0.33 -23.42
N PRO A 191 13.41 -0.96 -23.06
CA PRO A 191 13.32 -1.37 -21.66
C PRO A 191 14.55 -0.97 -20.83
N HIS A 192 15.74 -1.04 -21.42
CA HIS A 192 17.01 -0.85 -20.71
C HIS A 192 17.31 0.61 -20.37
N THR A 193 16.54 1.56 -20.89
CA THR A 193 16.70 2.99 -20.60
C THR A 193 15.82 3.45 -19.44
N LEU A 194 14.84 2.65 -18.99
CA LEU A 194 13.93 3.05 -17.94
C LEU A 194 14.57 2.95 -16.55
N SER A 195 14.24 3.91 -15.67
CA SER A 195 14.52 3.76 -14.25
C SER A 195 13.56 2.74 -13.62
N TRP A 196 14.00 2.10 -12.53
CA TRP A 196 13.16 1.17 -11.77
C TRP A 196 11.93 1.83 -11.18
N GLU A 197 12.07 3.07 -10.69
CA GLU A 197 10.94 3.87 -10.19
C GLU A 197 9.90 4.11 -11.28
N TYR A 198 10.33 4.50 -12.49
CA TYR A 198 9.41 4.67 -13.62
C TYR A 198 8.74 3.35 -13.99
N TYR A 199 9.48 2.24 -13.96
CA TYR A 199 8.94 0.92 -14.29
C TYR A 199 7.92 0.43 -13.27
N GLU A 200 8.12 0.71 -11.97
CA GLU A 200 7.14 0.41 -10.93
C GLU A 200 5.86 1.22 -11.16
N MET A 201 5.98 2.52 -11.42
CA MET A 201 4.82 3.37 -11.71
C MET A 201 4.10 2.97 -13.00
N PHE A 202 4.84 2.50 -14.01
CA PHE A 202 4.28 1.93 -15.23
C PHE A 202 3.42 0.69 -14.93
N GLN A 203 3.87 -0.20 -14.04
CA GLN A 203 3.08 -1.37 -13.61
C GLN A 203 1.83 -0.96 -12.84
N CYS A 204 1.95 -0.05 -11.87
CA CYS A 204 0.81 0.45 -11.10
C CYS A 204 -0.22 1.12 -12.03
N LYS A 205 0.24 1.99 -12.95
CA LYS A 205 -0.66 2.67 -13.90
C LYS A 205 -1.33 1.69 -14.85
N ALA A 206 -0.61 0.68 -15.35
CA ALA A 206 -1.19 -0.37 -16.18
C ALA A 206 -2.29 -1.15 -15.43
N HIS A 207 -2.06 -1.47 -14.16
CA HIS A 207 -3.07 -2.11 -13.31
C HIS A 207 -4.32 -1.22 -13.13
N LEU A 208 -4.14 0.05 -12.77
CA LEU A 208 -5.27 0.97 -12.59
C LEU A 208 -6.04 1.20 -13.90
N VAL A 209 -5.37 1.31 -15.05
CA VAL A 209 -6.04 1.41 -16.36
C VAL A 209 -6.87 0.18 -16.67
N MET A 210 -6.40 -1.03 -16.33
CA MET A 210 -7.21 -2.24 -16.49
C MET A 210 -8.48 -2.19 -15.64
N ARG A 211 -8.39 -1.65 -14.43
CA ARG A 211 -9.57 -1.41 -13.58
C ARG A 211 -10.52 -0.35 -14.17
N LEU A 212 -10.00 0.67 -14.85
CA LEU A 212 -10.84 1.62 -15.60
C LEU A 212 -11.61 0.93 -16.73
N ILE A 213 -10.97 -0.03 -17.41
CA ILE A 213 -11.62 -0.86 -18.43
C ILE A 213 -12.71 -1.73 -17.79
N GLU A 214 -12.46 -2.31 -16.61
CA GLU A 214 -13.47 -3.07 -15.84
C GLU A 214 -14.70 -2.23 -15.57
N ASN A 215 -14.53 -0.99 -15.08
CA ASN A 215 -15.64 -0.10 -14.74
C ASN A 215 -16.52 0.26 -15.96
N ARG A 216 -15.98 0.24 -17.18
CA ARG A 216 -16.73 0.54 -18.42
C ARG A 216 -17.43 -0.68 -19.00
N ILE A 217 -16.79 -1.83 -18.91
CA ILE A 217 -17.21 -3.04 -19.63
C ILE A 217 -17.92 -4.03 -18.73
N SER A 218 -17.59 -4.08 -17.44
CA SER A 218 -17.88 -5.11 -16.42
C SER A 218 -16.85 -6.24 -16.36
N MET A 219 -16.79 -6.88 -15.19
CA MET A 219 -15.90 -7.99 -14.88
C MET A 219 -16.16 -9.22 -15.77
N GLU A 220 -17.43 -9.58 -16.01
CA GLU A 220 -17.80 -10.79 -16.76
C GLU A 220 -17.26 -10.76 -18.20
N PHE A 221 -17.48 -9.66 -18.91
CA PHE A 221 -16.96 -9.48 -20.26
C PHE A 221 -15.43 -9.41 -20.29
N MET A 222 -14.79 -8.85 -19.25
CA MET A 222 -13.33 -8.85 -19.16
C MET A 222 -12.76 -10.27 -19.02
N LEU A 223 -13.37 -11.12 -18.19
CA LEU A 223 -12.96 -12.51 -18.05
C LEU A 223 -13.17 -13.31 -19.34
N GLN A 224 -14.26 -13.06 -20.08
CA GLN A 224 -14.47 -13.64 -21.40
C GLN A 224 -13.37 -13.23 -22.40
N VAL A 225 -12.92 -11.98 -22.36
CA VAL A 225 -11.79 -11.52 -23.18
C VAL A 225 -10.51 -12.28 -22.82
N PHE A 226 -10.19 -12.45 -21.53
CA PHE A 226 -9.01 -13.21 -21.10
C PHE A 226 -9.07 -14.68 -21.50
N ASN A 227 -10.22 -15.33 -21.33
CA ASN A 227 -10.41 -16.71 -21.78
C ASN A 227 -10.26 -16.82 -23.30
N LYS A 228 -10.79 -15.87 -24.08
CA LYS A 228 -10.58 -15.82 -25.53
C LYS A 228 -9.10 -15.69 -25.90
N LEU A 229 -8.34 -14.84 -25.22
CA LEU A 229 -6.89 -14.71 -25.46
C LEU A 229 -6.14 -16.00 -25.13
N LEU A 230 -6.47 -16.64 -24.00
CA LEU A 230 -5.83 -17.89 -23.57
C LEU A 230 -6.19 -19.07 -24.47
N SER A 231 -7.43 -19.19 -24.93
CA SER A 231 -7.87 -20.25 -25.84
C SER A 231 -7.24 -20.12 -27.23
N LEU A 232 -7.11 -18.90 -27.74
CA LEU A 232 -6.35 -18.63 -28.97
C LEU A 232 -4.88 -19.02 -28.82
N ALA A 233 -4.24 -18.62 -27.71
CA ALA A 233 -2.85 -18.99 -27.42
C ALA A 233 -2.68 -20.52 -27.24
N SER A 234 -3.61 -21.19 -26.57
CA SER A 234 -3.60 -22.64 -26.39
C SER A 234 -3.73 -23.38 -27.72
N THR A 235 -4.66 -22.96 -28.57
CA THR A 235 -4.85 -23.53 -29.91
C THR A 235 -3.60 -23.36 -30.76
N ALA A 236 -2.96 -22.20 -30.70
CA ALA A 236 -1.71 -21.94 -31.41
C ALA A 236 -0.54 -22.81 -30.90
N SER A 237 -0.44 -23.01 -29.58
CA SER A 237 0.66 -23.75 -28.95
C SER A 237 0.65 -25.26 -29.22
N CYS A 238 -0.55 -25.86 -29.37
CA CYS A 238 -0.71 -27.31 -29.55
C CYS A 238 -0.43 -27.80 -30.97
N GLN A 239 -0.35 -26.90 -31.96
CA GLN A 239 -0.20 -27.28 -33.36
C GLN A 239 1.27 -27.33 -33.80
N LYS A 240 1.59 -28.25 -34.73
CA LYS A 240 2.93 -28.37 -35.29
C LYS A 240 3.25 -27.14 -36.15
N TYR A 241 4.14 -26.29 -35.65
CA TYR A 241 4.83 -25.15 -36.28
C TYR A 241 4.19 -24.64 -37.58
N GLN A 242 3.14 -23.83 -37.44
CA GLN A 242 2.60 -23.01 -38.52
C GLN A 242 2.87 -21.54 -38.20
N SER A 243 3.76 -20.88 -38.96
CA SER A 243 4.26 -19.53 -38.68
C SER A 243 3.17 -18.47 -38.52
N HIS A 244 2.03 -18.64 -39.20
CA HIS A 244 0.90 -17.70 -39.16
C HIS A 244 -0.01 -17.88 -37.93
N MET A 245 0.08 -19.00 -37.22
CA MET A 245 -0.69 -19.26 -36.00
C MET A 245 0.07 -18.84 -34.74
N TRP A 246 1.40 -18.84 -34.78
CA TRP A 246 2.22 -18.40 -33.66
C TRP A 246 2.04 -16.91 -33.35
N SER A 247 1.75 -16.10 -34.37
CA SER A 247 1.41 -14.68 -34.19
C SER A 247 0.12 -14.47 -33.38
N GLN A 248 -0.71 -15.51 -33.18
CA GLN A 248 -1.89 -15.44 -32.32
C GLN A 248 -1.53 -15.54 -30.82
N MET A 249 -0.31 -15.98 -30.47
CA MET A 249 0.21 -15.89 -29.10
C MET A 249 0.76 -14.49 -28.76
N LEU A 250 1.04 -13.69 -29.79
CA LEU A 250 1.49 -12.31 -29.64
C LEU A 250 0.28 -11.39 -29.50
N VAL A 251 0.25 -10.64 -28.39
CA VAL A 251 -0.78 -9.64 -28.14
C VAL A 251 -0.18 -8.26 -28.35
N SER A 252 -0.78 -7.52 -29.29
CA SER A 252 -0.57 -6.09 -29.46
C SER A 252 -1.71 -5.32 -28.80
N THR A 253 -1.49 -4.05 -28.50
CA THR A 253 -2.51 -3.15 -27.96
C THR A 253 -3.74 -3.13 -28.87
N SER A 254 -3.55 -2.97 -30.18
CA SER A 254 -4.66 -2.97 -31.15
C SER A 254 -5.41 -4.30 -31.22
N GLY A 255 -4.71 -5.44 -31.12
CA GLY A 255 -5.33 -6.77 -31.05
C GLY A 255 -6.18 -6.93 -29.79
N PHE A 256 -5.68 -6.46 -28.65
CA PHE A 256 -6.41 -6.48 -27.38
C PHE A 256 -7.67 -5.61 -27.42
N LEU A 257 -7.57 -4.38 -27.92
CA LEU A 257 -8.71 -3.47 -28.07
C LEU A 257 -9.79 -4.03 -29.00
N LYS A 258 -9.39 -4.67 -30.11
CA LYS A 258 -10.32 -5.37 -31.00
C LYS A 258 -11.02 -6.54 -30.29
N SER A 259 -10.30 -7.32 -29.49
CA SER A 259 -10.90 -8.41 -28.72
C SER A 259 -11.94 -7.89 -27.74
N ILE A 260 -11.63 -6.79 -27.05
CA ILE A 260 -12.55 -6.12 -26.14
C ILE A 260 -13.80 -5.62 -26.87
N SER A 261 -13.62 -4.88 -27.97
CA SER A 261 -14.74 -4.33 -28.75
C SER A 261 -15.65 -5.45 -29.30
N ASN A 262 -15.06 -6.57 -29.75
CA ASN A 262 -15.81 -7.71 -30.24
C ASN A 262 -16.64 -8.42 -29.16
N VAL A 263 -16.18 -8.45 -27.91
CA VAL A 263 -16.89 -9.12 -26.80
C VAL A 263 -17.91 -8.18 -26.15
N SER A 264 -17.52 -6.94 -25.88
CA SER A 264 -18.36 -5.98 -25.15
C SER A 264 -19.29 -5.16 -26.05
N GLY A 265 -18.99 -5.02 -27.34
CA GLY A 265 -19.68 -4.09 -28.26
C GLY A 265 -19.45 -2.61 -27.95
N LYS A 266 -18.63 -2.26 -26.95
CA LYS A 266 -18.33 -0.89 -26.53
C LYS A 266 -17.01 -0.42 -27.13
N ASP A 267 -16.95 0.86 -27.52
CA ASP A 267 -15.70 1.50 -27.92
C ASP A 267 -14.95 2.07 -26.70
N ILE A 268 -13.75 1.56 -26.46
CA ILE A 268 -12.84 2.03 -25.40
C ILE A 268 -11.72 2.92 -25.94
N GLY A 269 -11.70 3.22 -27.24
CA GLY A 269 -10.72 4.10 -27.86
C GLY A 269 -10.52 5.45 -27.14
N PRO A 270 -11.57 6.15 -26.71
CA PRO A 270 -11.42 7.41 -25.96
C PRO A 270 -10.69 7.23 -24.62
N LEU A 271 -10.93 6.13 -23.91
CA LEU A 271 -10.28 5.84 -22.63
C LEU A 271 -8.77 5.60 -22.82
N ILE A 272 -8.40 4.86 -23.86
CA ILE A 272 -7.00 4.58 -24.20
C ILE A 272 -6.28 5.89 -24.55
N LYS A 273 -6.90 6.73 -25.39
CA LYS A 273 -6.32 8.04 -25.73
C LYS A 273 -6.07 8.91 -24.50
N GLN A 274 -6.94 8.83 -23.49
CA GLN A 274 -6.87 9.65 -22.28
C GLN A 274 -5.86 9.13 -21.24
N TRP A 275 -5.74 7.81 -21.04
CA TRP A 275 -4.96 7.26 -19.94
C TRP A 275 -3.71 6.47 -20.36
N VAL A 276 -3.68 6.02 -21.62
CA VAL A 276 -2.60 5.20 -22.17
C VAL A 276 -1.69 6.03 -23.08
N ASP A 277 -2.29 6.80 -23.99
CA ASP A 277 -1.56 7.67 -24.95
C ASP A 277 -1.24 9.06 -24.36
N GLN A 278 -1.99 9.47 -23.33
CA GLN A 278 -1.74 10.69 -22.56
C GLN A 278 -1.38 10.33 -21.12
N SER A 279 -0.38 11.05 -20.60
CA SER A 279 0.08 10.88 -19.23
C SER A 279 -0.32 12.08 -18.39
N GLY A 280 -0.90 11.83 -17.23
CA GLY A 280 -1.17 12.86 -16.23
C GLY A 280 -2.25 12.42 -15.25
N VAL A 281 -2.18 13.02 -14.06
CA VAL A 281 -3.18 12.89 -13.01
C VAL A 281 -4.19 14.03 -13.11
N VAL A 282 -5.42 13.76 -12.71
CA VAL A 282 -6.48 14.77 -12.65
C VAL A 282 -6.53 15.35 -11.24
N LYS A 283 -6.14 16.62 -11.07
CA LYS A 283 -6.37 17.33 -9.80
C LYS A 283 -7.75 17.97 -9.80
N ILE A 284 -8.55 17.60 -8.81
CA ILE A 284 -9.91 18.10 -8.64
C ILE A 284 -9.99 18.86 -7.33
N LEU A 285 -10.30 20.14 -7.43
CA LEU A 285 -10.58 21.04 -6.31
C LEU A 285 -12.10 21.18 -6.22
N GLY A 286 -12.69 20.71 -5.13
CA GLY A 286 -14.13 20.80 -4.91
C GLY A 286 -14.47 21.70 -3.73
N SER A 287 -15.39 22.63 -3.95
CA SER A 287 -16.04 23.41 -2.89
C SER A 287 -17.56 23.32 -3.07
N PHE A 288 -18.30 23.55 -1.99
CA PHE A 288 -19.76 23.49 -2.05
C PHE A 288 -20.40 24.62 -1.26
N ALA A 289 -21.58 25.04 -1.71
CA ALA A 289 -22.43 25.99 -1.02
C ALA A 289 -23.87 25.46 -0.99
N PHE A 290 -24.55 25.57 0.15
CA PHE A 290 -25.94 25.12 0.27
C PHE A 290 -26.92 26.30 0.19
N ASN A 291 -27.77 26.30 -0.84
CA ASN A 291 -28.78 27.32 -1.06
C ASN A 291 -30.10 26.97 -0.38
N ARG A 292 -30.31 27.53 0.81
CA ARG A 292 -31.47 27.28 1.67
C ARG A 292 -32.81 27.62 1.02
N LYS A 293 -32.88 28.66 0.18
CA LYS A 293 -34.14 29.11 -0.43
C LYS A 293 -34.63 28.14 -1.52
N ARG A 294 -33.68 27.55 -2.25
CA ARG A 294 -33.96 26.62 -3.36
C ARG A 294 -33.92 25.16 -2.92
N ASN A 295 -33.42 24.86 -1.72
CA ASN A 295 -33.08 23.51 -1.25
C ASN A 295 -32.15 22.77 -2.23
N VAL A 296 -31.13 23.49 -2.71
CA VAL A 296 -30.18 23.02 -3.72
C VAL A 296 -28.76 23.14 -3.17
N LEU A 297 -27.97 22.09 -3.33
CA LEU A 297 -26.53 22.07 -3.13
C LEU A 297 -25.86 22.56 -4.41
N GLU A 298 -25.19 23.71 -4.33
CA GLU A 298 -24.38 24.27 -5.40
C GLU A 298 -22.95 23.73 -5.23
N LEU A 299 -22.61 22.69 -5.99
CA LEU A 299 -21.29 22.06 -5.97
C LEU A 299 -20.40 22.70 -7.05
N GLU A 300 -19.29 23.30 -6.65
CA GLU A 300 -18.29 23.85 -7.56
C GLU A 300 -17.10 22.89 -7.68
N ILE A 301 -16.86 22.40 -8.89
CA ILE A 301 -15.75 21.52 -9.23
C ILE A 301 -14.81 22.29 -10.15
N ARG A 302 -13.57 22.50 -9.70
CA ARG A 302 -12.48 23.10 -10.48
C ARG A 302 -11.40 22.07 -10.77
N GLN A 303 -10.90 22.04 -11.99
CA GLN A 303 -9.74 21.24 -12.38
C GLN A 303 -8.50 22.12 -12.43
N ASP A 304 -7.44 21.68 -11.75
CA ASP A 304 -6.12 22.28 -11.92
C ASP A 304 -5.28 21.43 -12.90
N TYR A 305 -4.95 22.01 -14.04
CA TYR A 305 -4.10 21.40 -15.06
C TYR A 305 -2.79 22.20 -15.27
N THR A 306 -2.55 23.24 -14.47
CA THR A 306 -1.38 24.13 -14.61
C THR A 306 -0.13 23.49 -14.03
N SER A 307 -0.30 22.57 -13.07
CA SER A 307 0.83 21.88 -12.45
C SER A 307 1.51 20.87 -13.38
N SER A 308 2.79 20.59 -13.10
CA SER A 308 3.52 19.51 -13.76
C SER A 308 2.81 18.16 -13.55
N GLY A 309 2.69 17.37 -14.61
CA GLY A 309 2.11 16.03 -14.55
C GLY A 309 0.58 15.98 -14.42
N THR A 310 -0.13 17.09 -14.60
CA THR A 310 -1.60 17.10 -14.61
C THR A 310 -2.19 17.11 -16.02
N GLN A 311 -3.35 16.47 -16.19
CA GLN A 311 -4.10 16.48 -17.44
C GLN A 311 -5.54 16.95 -17.25
N LYS A 312 -6.12 17.55 -18.31
CA LYS A 312 -7.54 17.91 -18.34
C LYS A 312 -8.39 16.66 -18.47
N TYR A 313 -9.39 16.52 -17.60
CA TYR A 313 -10.34 15.41 -17.65
C TYR A 313 -11.66 15.87 -18.26
N VAL A 314 -12.13 15.12 -19.25
CA VAL A 314 -13.47 15.28 -19.82
C VAL A 314 -14.21 13.96 -19.66
N GLY A 315 -15.32 13.97 -18.94
CA GLY A 315 -16.11 12.77 -18.71
C GLY A 315 -16.94 12.78 -17.42
N PRO A 316 -17.66 11.68 -17.15
CA PRO A 316 -18.53 11.57 -15.99
C PRO A 316 -17.75 11.31 -14.71
N ILE A 317 -18.06 12.06 -13.66
CA ILE A 317 -17.64 11.82 -12.28
C ILE A 317 -18.85 11.47 -11.41
N LYS A 318 -18.70 10.47 -10.55
CA LYS A 318 -19.73 10.13 -9.56
C LYS A 318 -19.50 10.96 -8.30
N VAL A 319 -20.54 11.60 -7.79
CA VAL A 319 -20.57 12.30 -6.51
C VAL A 319 -21.67 11.69 -5.65
N THR A 320 -21.32 11.27 -4.45
CA THR A 320 -22.24 10.68 -3.49
C THR A 320 -22.45 11.67 -2.36
N VAL A 321 -23.70 12.13 -2.20
CA VAL A 321 -24.09 13.09 -1.16
C VAL A 321 -24.83 12.32 -0.08
N GLN A 322 -24.31 12.34 1.15
CA GLN A 322 -25.01 11.80 2.30
C GLN A 322 -25.88 12.90 2.92
N GLU A 323 -27.19 12.70 2.87
CA GLU A 323 -28.18 13.57 3.49
C GLU A 323 -28.80 12.91 4.74
N LEU A 324 -29.65 13.65 5.48
CA LEU A 324 -30.37 13.12 6.64
C LEU A 324 -31.37 12.00 6.33
N ASP A 325 -31.94 11.95 5.12
CA ASP A 325 -32.90 10.91 4.71
C ASP A 325 -32.24 9.74 3.96
N GLY A 326 -30.94 9.83 3.65
CA GLY A 326 -30.18 8.76 3.02
C GLY A 326 -29.03 9.24 2.15
N SER A 327 -28.36 8.28 1.52
CA SER A 327 -27.30 8.50 0.55
C SER A 327 -27.85 8.63 -0.87
N PHE A 328 -27.46 9.68 -1.60
CA PHE A 328 -27.85 9.88 -2.99
C PHE A 328 -26.62 9.94 -3.91
N ASN A 329 -26.67 9.17 -4.99
CA ASN A 329 -25.61 9.11 -5.98
C ASN A 329 -25.96 9.97 -7.19
N HIS A 330 -25.12 10.94 -7.51
CA HIS A 330 -25.24 11.82 -8.65
C HIS A 330 -24.08 11.59 -9.63
N THR A 331 -24.38 11.53 -10.93
CA THR A 331 -23.34 11.46 -11.96
C THR A 331 -23.27 12.81 -12.66
N LEU A 332 -22.14 13.51 -12.51
CA LEU A 332 -21.91 14.83 -13.08
C LEU A 332 -21.00 14.68 -14.31
N GLN A 333 -21.31 15.39 -15.39
CA GLN A 333 -20.44 15.41 -16.58
C GLN A 333 -19.49 16.59 -16.47
N ILE A 334 -18.20 16.32 -16.52
CA ILE A 334 -17.19 17.38 -16.56
C ILE A 334 -16.79 17.65 -18.02
N GLU A 335 -17.14 18.82 -18.52
CA GLU A 335 -16.77 19.32 -19.86
C GLU A 335 -15.80 20.51 -19.80
N GLU A 336 -16.02 21.40 -18.82
CA GLU A 336 -15.24 22.63 -18.63
C GLU A 336 -14.30 22.55 -17.41
N ASN A 337 -13.39 23.51 -17.30
CA ASN A 337 -12.37 23.56 -16.25
C ASN A 337 -12.96 23.92 -14.88
N SER A 338 -14.03 24.72 -14.86
CA SER A 338 -14.74 25.13 -13.65
C SER A 338 -16.23 24.96 -13.89
N LEU A 339 -16.87 24.06 -13.16
CA LEU A 339 -18.29 23.77 -13.29
C LEU A 339 -18.99 23.98 -11.97
N LYS A 340 -20.16 24.63 -12.04
CA LYS A 340 -21.10 24.73 -10.92
C LYS A 340 -22.29 23.84 -11.24
N HIS A 341 -22.53 22.84 -10.41
CA HIS A 341 -23.63 21.92 -10.54
C HIS A 341 -24.63 22.11 -9.40
N ASP A 342 -25.88 22.39 -9.76
CA ASP A 342 -27.01 22.46 -8.85
C ASP A 342 -27.54 21.03 -8.60
N ILE A 343 -27.32 20.49 -7.41
CA ILE A 343 -27.85 19.19 -6.97
C ILE A 343 -29.07 19.42 -6.09
N PRO A 344 -30.27 18.95 -6.46
CA PRO A 344 -31.46 19.10 -5.62
C PRO A 344 -31.35 18.19 -4.39
N CYS A 345 -31.51 18.78 -3.20
CA CYS A 345 -31.52 18.02 -1.97
C CYS A 345 -32.90 17.38 -1.76
N HIS A 346 -32.94 16.09 -1.43
CA HIS A 346 -34.19 15.36 -1.20
C HIS A 346 -34.72 15.58 0.22
N SER A 347 -33.78 15.70 1.16
CA SER A 347 -34.06 15.85 2.57
C SER A 347 -34.53 17.26 2.90
N LYS A 348 -35.50 17.36 3.80
CA LYS A 348 -35.89 18.64 4.40
C LYS A 348 -35.11 18.84 5.69
N SER A 349 -34.53 20.02 5.88
CA SER A 349 -33.92 20.39 7.15
C SER A 349 -34.98 20.35 8.26
N ARG A 350 -34.65 19.68 9.37
CA ARG A 350 -35.51 19.59 10.55
C ARG A 350 -34.65 19.82 11.79
N ARG A 351 -35.19 20.60 12.74
CA ARG A 351 -34.53 20.90 14.03
C ARG A 351 -34.66 19.73 15.01
N ASN A 352 -34.11 18.57 14.64
CA ASN A 352 -34.04 17.41 15.51
C ASN A 352 -32.64 17.30 16.09
N LYS A 353 -32.51 17.17 17.41
CA LYS A 353 -31.20 16.99 18.06
C LYS A 353 -30.61 15.59 17.79
N LYS A 354 -31.45 14.59 17.55
CA LYS A 354 -31.05 13.22 17.20
C LYS A 354 -31.98 12.68 16.12
N LYS A 355 -31.41 11.92 15.18
CA LYS A 355 -32.18 11.26 14.12
C LYS A 355 -31.49 9.95 13.72
N LYS A 356 -32.30 8.92 13.45
CA LYS A 356 -31.85 7.72 12.73
C LYS A 356 -31.68 8.06 11.26
N VAL A 357 -30.46 7.95 10.78
CA VAL A 357 -30.11 8.20 9.38
C VAL A 357 -29.76 6.86 8.72
N PRO A 358 -30.42 6.50 7.61
CA PRO A 358 -30.04 5.33 6.84
C PRO A 358 -28.74 5.62 6.06
N LEU A 359 -27.73 4.78 6.27
CA LEU A 359 -26.47 4.81 5.54
C LEU A 359 -26.57 4.02 4.22
N MET A 360 -25.55 4.14 3.35
CA MET A 360 -25.50 3.43 2.06
C MET A 360 -25.66 1.90 2.18
N ASN A 361 -25.25 1.33 3.30
CA ASN A 361 -25.33 -0.11 3.60
C ASN A 361 -26.72 -0.53 4.12
N GLY A 362 -27.66 0.40 4.29
CA GLY A 362 -28.99 0.15 4.87
C GLY A 362 -29.01 0.10 6.39
N GLU A 363 -27.88 0.36 7.07
CA GLU A 363 -27.84 0.49 8.52
C GLU A 363 -28.42 1.85 8.94
N GLU A 364 -29.42 1.83 9.83
CA GLU A 364 -29.92 3.04 10.47
C GLU A 364 -29.08 3.36 11.69
N VAL A 365 -28.39 4.50 11.66
CA VAL A 365 -27.54 4.95 12.76
C VAL A 365 -28.12 6.18 13.43
N ASP A 366 -28.21 6.15 14.75
CA ASP A 366 -28.59 7.29 15.58
C ASP A 366 -27.46 8.33 15.57
N MET A 367 -27.67 9.43 14.84
CA MET A 367 -26.73 10.54 14.77
C MET A 367 -27.16 11.67 15.68
N ASP A 368 -26.19 12.22 16.42
CA ASP A 368 -26.36 13.51 17.11
C ASP A 368 -26.19 14.62 16.08
N LEU A 369 -27.13 15.55 15.99
CA LEU A 369 -27.12 16.64 15.00
C LEU A 369 -26.82 18.01 15.65
N SER A 370 -26.38 18.02 16.90
CA SER A 370 -26.11 19.26 17.64
C SER A 370 -25.02 20.14 17.04
N ALA A 371 -24.02 19.54 16.38
CA ALA A 371 -22.93 20.25 15.69
C ALA A 371 -23.28 20.70 14.26
N MET A 372 -24.44 20.30 13.74
CA MET A 372 -24.86 20.62 12.37
C MET A 372 -25.65 21.92 12.34
N ASP A 373 -25.50 22.69 11.25
CA ASP A 373 -26.39 23.80 10.97
C ASP A 373 -27.83 23.31 10.86
N ALA A 374 -28.71 23.84 11.72
CA ALA A 374 -30.12 23.44 11.81
C ALA A 374 -30.90 23.55 10.49
N ASP A 375 -30.38 24.37 9.55
CA ASP A 375 -31.00 24.66 8.27
C ASP A 375 -30.37 23.89 7.09
N CYS A 376 -29.29 23.11 7.31
CA CYS A 376 -28.60 22.33 6.28
C CYS A 376 -28.80 20.81 6.52
N PRO A 377 -29.42 20.05 5.61
CA PRO A 377 -29.64 18.61 5.80
C PRO A 377 -28.45 17.74 5.32
N LEU A 378 -27.31 18.34 4.98
CA LEU A 378 -26.14 17.66 4.40
C LEU A 378 -25.18 17.19 5.50
N LEU A 379 -24.76 15.93 5.40
CA LEU A 379 -23.82 15.34 6.35
C LEU A 379 -22.39 15.33 5.81
N TRP A 380 -22.16 14.71 4.64
CA TRP A 380 -20.87 14.70 3.95
C TRP A 380 -21.05 14.47 2.45
N ILE A 381 -20.06 14.91 1.66
CA ILE A 381 -20.02 14.75 0.21
C ILE A 381 -18.78 13.94 -0.15
N ARG A 382 -18.91 12.99 -1.05
CA ARG A 382 -17.80 12.16 -1.53
C ARG A 382 -17.74 12.19 -3.03
N ILE A 383 -16.53 12.30 -3.55
CA ILE A 383 -16.27 12.29 -4.98
C ILE A 383 -15.63 10.95 -5.31
N ASP A 384 -16.13 10.28 -6.34
CA ASP A 384 -15.59 9.08 -6.98
C ASP A 384 -15.15 7.95 -6.02
N LEU A 385 -16.12 7.44 -5.25
CA LEU A 385 -15.97 6.29 -4.33
C LEU A 385 -15.38 5.04 -5.00
N ASP A 386 -15.64 4.86 -6.29
CA ASP A 386 -15.14 3.73 -7.06
C ASP A 386 -13.70 3.96 -7.56
N MET A 387 -13.01 5.05 -7.20
CA MET A 387 -11.65 5.36 -7.69
C MET A 387 -11.52 5.15 -9.21
N SER A 388 -12.53 5.60 -9.95
CA SER A 388 -12.68 5.35 -11.39
C SER A 388 -11.89 6.32 -12.26
N ILE A 389 -11.05 7.15 -11.64
CA ILE A 389 -10.22 8.15 -12.28
C ILE A 389 -8.86 8.15 -11.57
N LEU A 390 -7.76 8.33 -12.31
CA LEU A 390 -6.47 8.63 -11.67
C LEU A 390 -6.49 10.09 -11.23
N ARG A 391 -6.86 10.32 -9.98
CA ARG A 391 -7.12 11.66 -9.45
C ARG A 391 -6.43 11.92 -8.12
N LYS A 392 -6.21 13.20 -7.86
CA LYS A 392 -6.01 13.76 -6.53
C LYS A 392 -7.18 14.69 -6.24
N VAL A 393 -7.90 14.46 -5.15
CA VAL A 393 -9.05 15.29 -4.80
C VAL A 393 -8.79 16.04 -3.53
N GLU A 394 -8.95 17.35 -3.62
CA GLU A 394 -8.86 18.29 -2.51
C GLU A 394 -10.26 18.88 -2.35
N PHE A 395 -10.89 18.60 -1.22
CA PHE A 395 -12.27 18.96 -0.96
C PHE A 395 -12.39 19.72 0.35
N GLU A 396 -13.07 20.86 0.32
CA GLU A 396 -13.28 21.68 1.52
C GLU A 396 -14.62 21.30 2.18
N GLN A 397 -14.55 20.82 3.43
CA GLN A 397 -15.69 20.46 4.28
C GLN A 397 -15.50 20.97 5.70
N ALA A 398 -16.62 21.19 6.39
CA ALA A 398 -16.61 21.54 7.80
C ALA A 398 -16.17 20.36 8.67
N ASP A 399 -15.52 20.64 9.80
CA ASP A 399 -14.94 19.64 10.70
C ASP A 399 -15.93 18.56 11.14
N PHE A 400 -17.18 18.92 11.40
CA PHE A 400 -18.21 17.95 11.81
C PHE A 400 -18.53 16.93 10.72
N MET A 401 -18.40 17.31 9.44
CA MET A 401 -18.66 16.42 8.29
C MET A 401 -17.60 15.32 8.22
N TRP A 402 -16.33 15.69 8.39
CA TRP A 402 -15.22 14.74 8.48
C TRP A 402 -15.35 13.80 9.69
N GLN A 403 -15.82 14.31 10.83
CA GLN A 403 -16.06 13.51 12.03
C GLN A 403 -17.16 12.47 11.81
N TYR A 404 -18.28 12.87 11.20
CA TYR A 404 -19.37 11.94 10.90
C TYR A 404 -18.99 10.93 9.82
N GLN A 405 -18.27 11.36 8.78
CA GLN A 405 -17.72 10.48 7.77
C GLN A 405 -16.84 9.41 8.41
N LEU A 406 -15.91 9.80 9.29
CA LEU A 406 -15.02 8.85 9.93
C LEU A 406 -15.77 7.85 10.84
N ARG A 407 -16.76 8.31 11.61
CA ARG A 407 -17.47 7.50 12.61
C ARG A 407 -18.48 6.53 12.01
N PHE A 408 -19.18 6.94 10.96
CA PHE A 408 -20.35 6.22 10.46
C PHE A 408 -20.13 5.60 9.08
N GLU A 409 -19.21 6.12 8.28
CA GLU A 409 -18.92 5.53 6.98
C GLU A 409 -18.25 4.16 7.16
N ARG A 410 -18.59 3.20 6.29
CA ARG A 410 -18.00 1.86 6.29
C ARG A 410 -17.01 1.64 5.14
N ASP A 411 -16.92 2.59 4.22
CA ASP A 411 -15.92 2.57 3.16
C ASP A 411 -14.55 3.03 3.68
N VAL A 412 -13.55 2.17 3.50
CA VAL A 412 -12.19 2.39 4.04
C VAL A 412 -11.51 3.58 3.39
N VAL A 413 -11.67 3.77 2.08
CA VAL A 413 -11.03 4.88 1.34
C VAL A 413 -11.54 6.21 1.88
N SER A 414 -12.85 6.31 2.05
CA SER A 414 -13.51 7.49 2.63
C SER A 414 -13.04 7.77 4.06
N GLN A 415 -12.82 6.74 4.89
CA GLN A 415 -12.31 6.93 6.26
C GLN A 415 -10.86 7.41 6.27
N GLU A 416 -10.01 6.86 5.41
CA GLU A 416 -8.60 7.23 5.34
C GLU A 416 -8.36 8.59 4.67
N GLU A 417 -9.27 9.03 3.78
CA GLU A 417 -9.26 10.37 3.17
C GLU A 417 -9.73 11.48 4.13
N ALA A 418 -10.37 11.12 5.26
CA ALA A 418 -10.75 12.10 6.26
C ALA A 418 -9.50 12.60 7.00
N GLU A 419 -8.89 13.66 6.45
CA GLU A 419 -7.66 14.30 6.94
C GLU A 419 -7.91 15.09 8.25
N LEU A 420 -8.27 14.40 9.33
CA LEU A 420 -8.44 14.98 10.66
C LEU A 420 -7.13 15.51 11.26
N GLU A 421 -5.97 15.22 10.65
CA GLU A 421 -4.69 15.79 11.07
C GLU A 421 -4.67 17.32 11.02
N LYS A 422 -5.47 17.91 10.12
CA LYS A 422 -5.58 19.35 9.92
C LYS A 422 -6.48 20.02 10.97
N PHE A 423 -7.40 19.28 11.62
CA PHE A 423 -8.45 19.84 12.49
C PHE A 423 -8.53 19.11 13.85
N LEU A 424 -7.85 19.65 14.86
CA LEU A 424 -7.73 19.07 16.20
C LEU A 424 -8.80 19.59 17.17
N THR A 425 -10.08 19.29 16.90
CA THR A 425 -11.17 19.62 17.83
C THR A 425 -11.36 18.53 18.90
N PRO A 426 -11.91 18.86 20.09
CA PRO A 426 -12.23 17.85 21.12
C PRO A 426 -13.21 16.77 20.63
N ALA A 427 -14.12 17.13 19.73
CA ALA A 427 -15.06 16.20 19.11
C ALA A 427 -14.39 15.23 18.14
N SER A 428 -13.42 15.70 17.32
CA SER A 428 -12.65 14.80 16.44
C SER A 428 -11.82 13.79 17.23
N ARG A 429 -11.33 14.17 18.42
CA ARG A 429 -10.67 13.24 19.34
C ARG A 429 -11.59 12.12 19.82
N LEU A 430 -12.81 12.46 20.26
CA LEU A 430 -13.78 11.46 20.69
C LEU A 430 -14.14 10.51 19.54
N ALA A 431 -14.38 11.05 18.34
CA ALA A 431 -14.66 10.22 17.16
C ALA A 431 -13.51 9.25 16.83
N LEU A 432 -12.26 9.73 16.90
CA LEU A 432 -11.08 8.89 16.66
C LEU A 432 -10.91 7.80 17.74
N THR A 433 -11.12 8.14 19.02
CA THR A 433 -11.08 7.16 20.12
C THR A 433 -12.17 6.10 19.96
N ASP A 434 -13.38 6.51 19.58
CA ASP A 434 -14.49 5.59 19.33
C ASP A 434 -14.14 4.57 18.22
N ILE A 435 -13.41 4.98 17.18
CA ILE A 435 -12.98 4.08 16.09
C ILE A 435 -11.87 3.13 16.52
N LEU A 436 -10.97 3.60 17.38
CA LEU A 436 -9.91 2.79 17.94
C LEU A 436 -10.48 1.63 18.75
N ASP A 437 -11.51 1.91 19.56
CA ASP A 437 -12.19 0.94 20.42
C ASP A 437 -13.14 0.02 19.65
N GLN A 438 -13.57 0.40 18.44
CA GLN A 438 -14.49 -0.40 17.63
C GLN A 438 -13.80 -1.56 16.91
N ASP A 439 -13.96 -2.78 17.44
CA ASP A 439 -13.39 -4.02 16.88
C ASP A 439 -13.84 -4.41 15.47
N GLN A 440 -14.89 -3.77 14.94
CA GLN A 440 -15.37 -4.02 13.58
C GLN A 440 -14.69 -3.14 12.52
N CYS A 441 -13.97 -2.08 12.93
CA CYS A 441 -13.30 -1.16 12.01
C CYS A 441 -12.04 -1.79 11.40
N PHE A 442 -11.71 -1.40 10.17
CA PHE A 442 -10.54 -1.89 9.47
C PHE A 442 -9.25 -1.51 10.19
N TYR A 443 -8.31 -2.46 10.30
CA TYR A 443 -7.14 -2.30 11.16
C TYR A 443 -6.21 -1.16 10.72
N LYS A 444 -6.04 -0.90 9.42
CA LYS A 444 -5.21 0.21 8.94
C LYS A 444 -5.83 1.59 9.19
N VAL A 445 -7.16 1.70 9.13
CA VAL A 445 -7.87 2.92 9.54
C VAL A 445 -7.61 3.19 11.02
N ARG A 446 -7.60 2.15 11.87
CA ARG A 446 -7.24 2.32 13.29
C ARG A 446 -5.77 2.70 13.48
N MET A 447 -4.86 2.14 12.68
CA MET A 447 -3.45 2.54 12.68
C MET A 447 -3.27 4.02 12.31
N GLN A 448 -3.95 4.49 11.25
CA GLN A 448 -3.94 5.90 10.86
C GLN A 448 -4.61 6.77 11.94
N ALA A 449 -5.73 6.33 12.51
CA ALA A 449 -6.37 7.01 13.63
C ALA A 449 -5.44 7.11 14.85
N CYS A 450 -4.60 6.11 15.12
CA CYS A 450 -3.55 6.20 16.15
C CYS A 450 -2.54 7.31 15.84
N PHE A 451 -2.10 7.46 14.59
CA PHE A 451 -1.21 8.56 14.22
C PHE A 451 -1.87 9.93 14.37
N CYS A 452 -3.17 10.05 14.04
CA CYS A 452 -3.94 11.27 14.26
C CYS A 452 -4.14 11.59 15.76
N LEU A 453 -4.50 10.57 16.56
CA LEU A 453 -4.65 10.66 18.02
C LEU A 453 -3.34 10.87 18.75
N ALA A 454 -2.25 10.47 18.09
CA ALA A 454 -0.87 10.87 18.29
C ALA A 454 -0.75 12.02 19.24
N LYS A 455 -1.34 13.14 18.84
CA LYS A 455 -1.11 14.45 19.41
C LYS A 455 -1.60 14.66 20.87
N ILE A 456 -2.53 13.88 21.45
CA ILE A 456 -3.23 14.35 22.69
C ILE A 456 -3.70 13.31 23.75
N SER A 457 -3.46 11.99 23.70
CA SER A 457 -3.89 11.12 24.84
C SER A 457 -3.12 9.80 25.11
N LEU A 458 -3.02 9.44 26.40
CA LEU A 458 -2.33 8.28 26.97
C LEU A 458 -3.08 6.94 26.72
N PHE A 459 -2.42 6.00 26.04
CA PHE A 459 -2.98 4.68 25.65
C PHE A 459 -2.83 3.56 26.70
N THR A 460 -2.62 3.89 27.98
CA THR A 460 -2.34 2.93 29.06
C THR A 460 -3.43 1.86 29.26
N ARG A 461 -4.70 2.17 28.94
CA ARG A 461 -5.82 1.23 29.08
C ARG A 461 -5.70 -0.04 28.22
N MET A 462 -5.04 0.02 27.07
CA MET A 462 -4.99 -1.12 26.13
C MET A 462 -3.87 -2.10 26.48
N PHE A 463 -2.70 -1.59 26.90
CA PHE A 463 -1.50 -2.39 27.19
C PHE A 463 -1.47 -3.00 28.59
N CYS A 464 -2.18 -2.40 29.55
CA CYS A 464 -2.11 -2.84 30.95
C CYS A 464 -3.24 -3.82 31.31
N CYS A 465 -2.95 -4.73 32.25
CA CYS A 465 -3.92 -5.68 32.80
C CYS A 465 -5.14 -4.93 33.38
N LYS A 466 -6.37 -5.40 33.08
CA LYS A 466 -7.61 -4.79 33.62
C LYS A 466 -7.63 -4.75 35.15
N SER A 467 -6.91 -5.67 35.80
CA SER A 467 -6.79 -5.81 37.25
C SER A 467 -5.67 -4.96 37.85
N CYS A 468 -4.63 -4.60 37.07
CA CYS A 468 -3.45 -3.86 37.54
C CYS A 468 -2.92 -2.96 36.39
N PRO A 469 -3.15 -1.64 36.45
CA PRO A 469 -2.76 -0.71 35.38
C PRO A 469 -1.24 -0.53 35.23
N ASN A 470 -0.43 -1.09 36.13
CA ASN A 470 1.04 -1.00 36.09
C ASN A 470 1.72 -2.25 35.52
N ILE A 471 0.96 -3.31 35.19
CA ILE A 471 1.52 -4.57 34.67
C ILE A 471 1.14 -4.71 33.19
N VAL A 472 2.17 -4.82 32.35
CA VAL A 472 2.04 -5.10 30.91
C VAL A 472 1.45 -6.51 30.73
N LYS A 473 0.46 -6.65 29.85
CA LYS A 473 -0.14 -7.95 29.53
C LYS A 473 0.87 -8.86 28.81
N THR A 474 0.82 -10.16 29.05
CA THR A 474 1.53 -11.15 28.22
C THR A 474 1.05 -11.08 26.78
N ASN A 475 1.96 -11.21 25.82
CA ASN A 475 1.64 -11.08 24.40
C ASN A 475 0.69 -12.20 23.94
N ASN A 476 -0.31 -11.81 23.16
CA ASN A 476 -1.18 -12.73 22.45
C ASN A 476 -1.45 -12.20 21.03
N PHE A 477 -0.75 -12.75 20.05
CA PHE A 477 -0.85 -12.33 18.65
C PHE A 477 -1.83 -13.18 17.82
N ILE A 478 -2.74 -13.91 18.48
CA ILE A 478 -3.77 -14.68 17.77
C ILE A 478 -4.73 -13.75 17.01
N ASN A 479 -5.05 -12.59 17.59
CA ASN A 479 -5.84 -11.57 16.89
C ASN A 479 -4.89 -10.61 16.16
N PHE A 480 -4.85 -10.73 14.82
CA PHE A 480 -4.00 -9.91 13.97
C PHE A 480 -4.37 -8.42 14.00
N GLN A 481 -5.65 -8.07 14.18
CA GLN A 481 -6.07 -6.67 14.26
C GLN A 481 -5.47 -5.98 15.48
N SER A 482 -5.55 -6.64 16.65
CA SER A 482 -4.92 -6.13 17.87
C SER A 482 -3.41 -6.13 17.80
N TYR A 483 -2.79 -7.09 17.10
CA TYR A 483 -1.34 -7.15 16.92
C TYR A 483 -0.83 -5.94 16.10
N PHE A 484 -1.44 -5.64 14.95
CA PHE A 484 -1.06 -4.46 14.16
C PHE A 484 -1.27 -3.16 14.93
N LEU A 485 -2.33 -3.08 15.74
CA LEU A 485 -2.57 -1.93 16.58
C LEU A 485 -1.53 -1.78 17.70
N GLN A 486 -1.24 -2.86 18.43
CA GLN A 486 -0.20 -2.91 19.46
C GLN A 486 1.17 -2.52 18.92
N LYS A 487 1.46 -2.87 17.66
CA LYS A 487 2.68 -2.53 16.94
C LYS A 487 2.75 -1.03 16.62
N THR A 488 1.66 -0.43 16.14
CA THR A 488 1.64 0.98 15.71
C THR A 488 1.54 1.99 16.84
N MET A 489 0.83 1.67 17.93
CA MET A 489 0.56 2.63 19.00
C MET A 489 1.84 3.20 19.67
N PRO A 490 2.87 2.41 20.01
CA PRO A 490 4.10 2.95 20.58
C PRO A 490 4.81 3.92 19.63
N VAL A 491 4.83 3.61 18.33
CA VAL A 491 5.42 4.48 17.29
C VAL A 491 4.66 5.79 17.20
N ALA A 492 3.33 5.72 17.19
CA ALA A 492 2.46 6.88 17.19
C ALA A 492 2.71 7.74 18.44
N MET A 493 2.73 7.14 19.64
CA MET A 493 3.04 7.83 20.90
C MET A 493 4.40 8.51 20.88
N ALA A 494 5.43 7.90 20.29
CA ALA A 494 6.76 8.51 20.23
C ALA A 494 6.81 9.77 19.36
N LEU A 495 5.86 9.97 18.44
CA LEU A 495 5.74 11.18 17.64
C LEU A 495 5.11 12.36 18.42
N LEU A 496 4.66 12.14 19.66
CA LEU A 496 4.23 13.20 20.57
C LEU A 496 5.38 14.14 20.87
N ARG A 497 5.18 15.41 20.51
CA ARG A 497 6.09 16.50 20.87
C ARG A 497 5.31 17.56 21.63
N GLU A 498 5.83 17.96 22.78
CA GLU A 498 5.36 19.12 23.53
C GLU A 498 5.66 20.42 22.76
N VAL A 499 5.15 21.56 23.25
CA VAL A 499 5.37 22.90 22.65
C VAL A 499 6.86 23.24 22.49
N GLN A 500 7.73 22.63 23.31
CA GLN A 500 9.18 22.76 23.27
C GLN A 500 9.87 21.76 22.33
N ASN A 501 9.10 21.08 21.46
CA ASN A 501 9.52 19.98 20.60
C ASN A 501 10.09 18.74 21.32
N LEU A 502 9.94 18.65 22.65
CA LEU A 502 10.41 17.54 23.49
C LEU A 502 9.38 16.41 23.55
N CYS A 503 9.85 15.17 23.55
CA CYS A 503 8.98 14.01 23.81
C CYS A 503 8.66 13.95 25.32
N PRO A 504 7.38 13.74 25.72
CA PRO A 504 7.03 13.60 27.13
C PRO A 504 7.79 12.44 27.79
N LYS A 505 8.42 12.68 28.95
CA LYS A 505 9.18 11.65 29.68
C LYS A 505 8.33 10.45 30.09
N GLU A 506 7.03 10.66 30.31
CA GLU A 506 6.07 9.59 30.60
C GLU A 506 5.97 8.58 29.44
N VAL A 507 6.02 9.06 28.20
CA VAL A 507 5.96 8.22 27.00
C VAL A 507 7.25 7.41 26.85
N LEU A 508 8.42 8.03 27.06
CA LEU A 508 9.70 7.33 27.02
C LEU A 508 9.75 6.22 28.09
N ASN A 509 9.39 6.53 29.33
CA ASN A 509 9.35 5.55 30.42
C ASN A 509 8.37 4.42 30.11
N PHE A 510 7.20 4.75 29.55
CA PHE A 510 6.22 3.76 29.14
C PHE A 510 6.76 2.81 28.04
N ILE A 511 7.45 3.32 27.02
CA ILE A 511 8.06 2.49 25.97
C ILE A 511 9.17 1.61 26.57
N LEU A 512 10.00 2.16 27.47
CA LEU A 512 11.03 1.39 28.18
C LEU A 512 10.41 0.29 29.04
N ASP A 513 9.29 0.55 29.72
CA ASP A 513 8.56 -0.45 30.50
C ASP A 513 7.98 -1.54 29.60
N LEU A 514 7.43 -1.19 28.42
CA LEU A 514 6.98 -2.18 27.43
C LEU A 514 8.12 -3.10 26.98
N ILE A 515 9.33 -2.55 26.77
CA ILE A 515 10.50 -3.33 26.37
C ILE A 515 10.96 -4.25 27.50
N LYS A 516 11.01 -3.76 28.75
CA LYS A 516 11.49 -4.50 29.92
C LYS A 516 10.54 -5.63 30.32
N TYR A 517 9.24 -5.40 30.27
CA TYR A 517 8.22 -6.35 30.70
C TYR A 517 7.62 -7.16 29.55
N ASN A 518 8.27 -7.18 28.37
CA ASN A 518 7.81 -8.00 27.26
C ASN A 518 7.92 -9.50 27.58
N ASP A 519 6.79 -10.22 27.61
CA ASP A 519 6.74 -11.67 27.79
C ASP A 519 6.01 -12.34 26.63
N ASN A 520 6.80 -13.03 25.78
CA ASN A 520 6.31 -13.79 24.63
C ASN A 520 6.25 -15.31 24.85
N ARG A 521 6.52 -15.81 26.07
CA ARG A 521 6.63 -17.27 26.34
C ARG A 521 5.36 -18.07 26.05
N LYS A 522 4.18 -17.45 26.18
CA LYS A 522 2.88 -18.09 25.94
C LYS A 522 2.41 -17.98 24.49
N ASN A 523 3.07 -17.15 23.69
CA ASN A 523 2.66 -16.87 22.33
C ASN A 523 3.26 -17.90 21.36
N LYS A 524 2.51 -18.20 20.30
CA LYS A 524 2.97 -19.12 19.25
C LYS A 524 3.76 -18.40 18.14
N PHE A 525 3.65 -17.07 18.09
CA PHE A 525 4.23 -16.23 17.05
C PHE A 525 5.49 -15.53 17.55
N SER A 526 6.38 -15.20 16.61
CA SER A 526 7.59 -14.43 16.90
C SER A 526 7.26 -12.94 17.10
N ASP A 527 7.84 -12.32 18.10
CA ASP A 527 7.71 -10.90 18.45
C ASP A 527 8.79 -10.00 17.85
N ASN A 528 9.60 -10.52 16.92
CA ASN A 528 10.68 -9.78 16.25
C ASN A 528 10.23 -8.45 15.63
N TYR A 529 9.10 -8.45 14.92
CA TYR A 529 8.54 -7.24 14.31
C TYR A 529 7.92 -6.27 15.32
N TYR A 530 7.44 -6.79 16.46
CA TYR A 530 6.97 -5.95 17.55
C TYR A 530 8.15 -5.23 18.22
N HIS A 531 9.24 -5.97 18.50
CA HIS A 531 10.49 -5.40 19.00
C HIS A 531 11.09 -4.38 18.04
N ALA A 532 11.08 -4.65 16.73
CA ALA A 532 11.57 -3.69 15.73
C ALA A 532 10.84 -2.34 15.83
N GLU A 533 9.50 -2.33 15.87
CA GLU A 533 8.77 -1.06 15.98
C GLU A 533 8.89 -0.39 17.36
N LEU A 534 9.10 -1.15 18.44
CA LEU A 534 9.45 -0.54 19.73
C LEU A 534 10.79 0.21 19.65
N ILE A 535 11.74 -0.30 18.88
CA ILE A 535 13.02 0.38 18.62
C ILE A 535 12.82 1.62 17.74
N ASP A 536 11.93 1.58 16.74
CA ASP A 536 11.52 2.78 16.02
C ASP A 536 10.85 3.80 16.91
N ALA A 537 9.98 3.37 17.83
CA ALA A 537 9.35 4.25 18.80
C ALA A 537 10.39 4.92 19.70
N LEU A 538 11.38 4.16 20.21
CA LEU A 538 12.52 4.75 20.92
C LEU A 538 13.27 5.76 20.06
N THR A 539 13.46 5.47 18.77
CA THR A 539 14.13 6.36 17.83
C THR A 539 13.37 7.67 17.63
N ASN A 540 12.06 7.58 17.44
CA ASN A 540 11.21 8.76 17.22
C ASN A 540 11.07 9.63 18.47
N SER A 541 11.25 9.04 19.66
CA SER A 541 11.32 9.76 20.93
C SER A 541 12.61 10.56 21.12
N LEU A 542 13.66 10.27 20.32
CA LEU A 542 14.90 11.02 20.33
C LEU A 542 14.62 12.45 19.88
N THR A 543 14.76 13.38 20.82
CA THR A 543 14.67 14.79 20.49
C THR A 543 15.99 15.24 19.89
N PRO A 544 16.01 15.89 18.70
CA PRO A 544 17.19 16.60 18.27
C PRO A 544 17.44 17.72 19.27
N ALA A 545 18.49 17.59 20.08
CA ALA A 545 18.86 18.63 21.02
C ALA A 545 19.26 19.86 20.19
N ILE A 546 18.43 20.92 20.23
CA ILE A 546 18.76 22.24 19.69
C ILE A 546 20.12 22.63 20.25
N SER A 547 21.14 22.54 19.40
CA SER A 547 22.53 22.78 19.75
C SER A 547 22.76 24.28 19.89
N ILE A 548 22.62 24.81 21.10
CA ILE A 548 23.00 26.19 21.39
C ILE A 548 24.52 26.30 21.64
N ASN A 549 25.24 25.21 21.98
CA ASN A 549 26.68 25.29 22.30
C ASN A 549 27.56 24.27 21.55
N ASN A 550 28.59 24.80 20.89
CA ASN A 550 29.70 24.12 20.20
C ASN A 550 30.67 23.44 21.18
N GLU A 551 30.22 22.48 21.99
CA GLU A 551 31.13 21.65 22.79
C GLU A 551 31.18 20.21 22.26
N VAL A 552 32.40 19.70 22.10
CA VAL A 552 32.71 18.34 21.64
C VAL A 552 32.08 17.33 22.61
N ARG A 553 30.98 16.68 22.18
CA ARG A 553 30.23 15.74 23.02
C ARG A 553 30.99 14.42 23.19
N THR A 554 31.44 14.12 24.41
CA THR A 554 31.77 12.76 24.87
C THR A 554 30.50 12.04 25.38
N VAL A 555 30.52 10.70 25.46
CA VAL A 555 29.36 9.87 25.88
C VAL A 555 28.84 10.26 27.28
N ASP A 556 29.71 10.81 28.13
CA ASP A 556 29.39 11.19 29.50
C ASP A 556 28.63 12.52 29.63
N ASN A 557 28.65 13.35 28.57
CA ASN A 557 27.90 14.63 28.51
C ASN A 557 26.53 14.49 27.83
N LEU A 558 26.08 13.26 27.53
CA LEU A 558 24.76 13.00 26.96
C LEU A 558 23.68 13.03 28.04
N ASN A 559 22.48 13.48 27.67
CA ASN A 559 21.29 13.40 28.52
C ASN A 559 21.07 11.95 29.00
N ALA A 560 20.69 11.77 30.27
CA ALA A 560 20.46 10.45 30.86
C ALA A 560 19.47 9.58 30.04
N ASP A 561 18.44 10.22 29.48
CA ASP A 561 17.42 9.59 28.62
C ASP A 561 18.04 9.01 27.33
N VAL A 562 18.97 9.74 26.71
CA VAL A 562 19.69 9.28 25.50
C VAL A 562 20.59 8.10 25.82
N ARG A 563 21.26 8.13 26.98
CA ARG A 563 22.10 7.02 27.43
C ARG A 563 21.30 5.73 27.60
N LEU A 564 20.12 5.81 28.22
CA LEU A 564 19.22 4.66 28.37
C LEU A 564 18.79 4.08 27.01
N ILE A 565 18.46 4.94 26.05
CA ILE A 565 18.09 4.51 24.69
C ILE A 565 19.28 3.79 24.01
N LEU A 566 20.49 4.34 24.11
CA LEU A 566 21.70 3.72 23.55
C LEU A 566 22.04 2.38 24.22
N GLU A 567 21.84 2.27 25.53
CA GLU A 567 22.04 1.02 26.27
C GLU A 567 21.06 -0.06 25.78
N GLU A 568 19.78 0.28 25.59
CA GLU A 568 18.77 -0.65 25.04
C GLU A 568 19.06 -1.03 23.58
N ILE A 569 19.40 -0.08 22.71
CA ILE A 569 19.77 -0.37 21.31
C ILE A 569 20.98 -1.31 21.26
N THR A 570 22.00 -1.06 22.08
CA THR A 570 23.19 -1.93 22.16
C THR A 570 22.83 -3.31 22.68
N ARG A 571 21.91 -3.40 23.66
CA ARG A 571 21.40 -4.68 24.16
C ARG A 571 20.70 -5.48 23.06
N PHE A 572 19.86 -4.85 22.24
CA PHE A 572 19.18 -5.51 21.12
C PHE A 572 20.15 -5.96 20.03
N LEU A 573 21.18 -5.16 19.70
CA LEU A 573 22.22 -5.56 18.75
C LEU A 573 23.00 -6.79 19.24
N ASN A 574 23.40 -6.81 20.51
CA ASN A 574 24.10 -7.96 21.09
C ASN A 574 23.20 -9.19 21.18
N MET A 575 21.91 -9.00 21.44
CA MET A 575 20.93 -10.09 21.47
C MET A 575 20.72 -10.69 20.08
N GLU A 576 20.67 -9.87 19.04
CA GLU A 576 20.51 -10.33 17.66
C GLU A 576 21.73 -11.11 17.16
N GLU A 577 22.95 -10.74 17.59
CA GLU A 577 24.16 -11.51 17.29
C GLU A 577 24.10 -12.93 17.86
N LEU A 578 23.50 -13.09 19.05
CA LEU A 578 23.32 -14.39 19.70
C LEU A 578 22.12 -15.16 19.13
N LEU A 579 21.04 -14.46 18.80
CA LEU A 579 19.77 -15.02 18.32
C LEU A 579 19.28 -14.21 17.10
N PRO A 580 19.70 -14.58 15.88
CA PRO A 580 19.35 -13.81 14.69
C PRO A 580 17.85 -13.86 14.43
N SER A 581 17.21 -12.69 14.37
CA SER A 581 15.82 -12.58 13.96
C SER A 581 15.67 -12.77 12.46
N TYR A 582 14.43 -12.95 12.02
CA TYR A 582 14.13 -13.02 10.60
C TYR A 582 14.64 -11.78 9.86
N ARG A 583 15.54 -11.99 8.88
CA ARG A 583 16.23 -10.95 8.08
C ARG A 583 17.02 -9.93 8.92
N ASN A 584 17.38 -10.26 10.16
CA ASN A 584 18.00 -9.31 11.10
C ASN A 584 17.21 -8.00 11.21
N THR A 585 15.87 -8.10 11.24
CA THR A 585 14.96 -6.94 11.19
C THR A 585 15.23 -5.97 12.35
N ILE A 586 15.57 -6.50 13.53
CA ILE A 586 15.92 -5.70 14.71
C ILE A 586 17.22 -4.93 14.45
N THR A 587 18.26 -5.57 13.90
CA THR A 587 19.52 -4.90 13.56
C THR A 587 19.32 -3.78 12.54
N VAL A 588 18.53 -4.01 11.48
CA VAL A 588 18.21 -2.95 10.52
C VAL A 588 17.60 -1.75 11.24
N ARG A 589 16.71 -1.99 12.20
CA ARG A 589 16.09 -0.92 12.98
C ARG A 589 17.06 -0.21 13.91
N CYS A 590 17.85 -0.95 14.66
CA CYS A 590 18.93 -0.38 15.47
C CYS A 590 19.88 0.49 14.63
N VAL A 591 20.22 0.10 13.41
CA VAL A 591 21.08 0.89 12.51
C VAL A 591 20.39 2.18 12.07
N VAL A 592 19.10 2.11 11.69
CA VAL A 592 18.29 3.32 11.38
C VAL A 592 18.22 4.24 12.60
N SER A 593 18.06 3.68 13.82
CA SER A 593 18.07 4.42 15.08
C SER A 593 19.37 5.16 15.32
N LEU A 594 20.49 4.46 15.16
CA LEU A 594 21.83 5.03 15.31
C LEU A 594 22.06 6.14 14.27
N HIS A 595 21.65 5.92 13.02
CA HIS A 595 21.74 6.92 11.97
C HIS A 595 20.93 8.19 12.33
N ALA A 596 19.67 8.04 12.75
CA ALA A 596 18.83 9.16 13.17
C ALA A 596 19.44 9.93 14.36
N PHE A 597 20.05 9.21 15.31
CA PHE A 597 20.76 9.80 16.44
C PHE A 597 21.97 10.65 16.02
N PHE A 598 22.79 10.16 15.09
CA PHE A 598 23.98 10.86 14.62
C PHE A 598 23.63 12.06 13.72
N TYR A 599 22.65 11.92 12.84
CA TYR A 599 22.24 12.99 11.92
C TYR A 599 21.48 14.11 12.65
N GLY A 600 20.65 13.78 13.63
CA GLY A 600 19.91 14.76 14.44
C GLY A 600 20.78 15.57 15.41
N ASN A 601 22.01 15.12 15.67
CA ASN A 601 23.01 15.82 16.47
C ASN A 601 24.19 16.19 15.58
N SER A 602 23.98 17.19 14.71
CA SER A 602 24.98 17.76 13.80
C SER A 602 26.12 18.45 14.58
N GLN A 603 26.93 17.67 15.31
CA GLN A 603 28.27 17.96 15.85
C GLN A 603 28.84 16.82 16.71
N ILE A 604 28.49 15.56 16.45
CA ILE A 604 29.23 14.44 17.04
C ILE A 604 30.47 14.19 16.16
N THR A 605 31.63 14.68 16.60
CA THR A 605 32.92 14.46 15.92
C THR A 605 33.21 12.97 15.74
N SER A 606 34.02 12.65 14.73
CA SER A 606 34.57 11.32 14.38
C SER A 606 35.05 10.49 15.59
N ASN A 607 35.41 11.12 16.72
CA ASN A 607 35.87 10.47 17.94
C ASN A 607 34.77 9.77 18.75
N ALA A 608 33.52 10.25 18.75
CA ALA A 608 32.40 9.56 19.41
C ALA A 608 31.81 8.45 18.51
N ILE A 609 31.93 8.60 17.19
CA ILE A 609 31.79 7.48 16.26
C ILE A 609 32.85 6.43 16.60
N HIS A 610 34.10 6.81 16.91
CA HIS A 610 35.18 5.89 17.29
C HIS A 610 34.95 5.16 18.63
N SER A 611 34.30 5.77 19.63
CA SER A 611 34.04 5.12 20.93
C SER A 611 32.85 4.15 20.89
N VAL A 612 31.79 4.49 20.13
CA VAL A 612 30.71 3.55 19.80
C VAL A 612 31.23 2.48 18.83
N SER A 613 32.12 2.84 17.89
CA SER A 613 32.87 1.91 17.05
C SER A 613 33.75 0.96 17.86
N PHE A 614 34.28 1.34 19.02
CA PHE A 614 35.08 0.45 19.86
C PHE A 614 34.24 -0.59 20.61
N ARG A 615 32.97 -0.28 20.93
CA ARG A 615 32.01 -1.26 21.46
C ARG A 615 31.36 -2.10 20.36
N LEU A 616 31.14 -1.51 19.17
CA LEU A 616 30.70 -2.20 17.96
C LEU A 616 31.84 -2.96 17.24
N ALA A 617 33.11 -2.75 17.60
CA ALA A 617 34.26 -3.43 17.01
C ALA A 617 34.34 -4.92 17.37
N GLY A 618 33.57 -5.36 18.37
CA GLY A 618 33.33 -6.77 18.65
C GLY A 618 32.38 -7.44 17.65
N LEU A 619 31.54 -6.67 16.95
CA LEU A 619 30.53 -7.14 16.00
C LEU A 619 31.06 -7.07 14.56
N SER A 620 30.99 -8.17 13.80
CA SER A 620 31.46 -8.19 12.39
C SER A 620 30.69 -7.20 11.50
N ALA A 621 29.43 -6.93 11.83
CA ALA A 621 28.58 -5.94 11.14
C ALA A 621 28.99 -4.49 11.45
N GLY A 622 29.53 -4.22 12.64
CA GLY A 622 30.04 -2.90 13.03
C GLY A 622 31.24 -2.48 12.18
N LYS A 623 32.15 -3.42 11.87
CA LYS A 623 33.32 -3.16 11.03
C LYS A 623 32.95 -2.75 9.58
N GLN A 624 31.92 -3.36 9.01
CA GLN A 624 31.44 -3.02 7.67
C GLN A 624 30.70 -1.67 7.64
N PHE A 625 29.91 -1.37 8.67
CA PHE A 625 29.25 -0.06 8.80
C PHE A 625 30.27 1.08 8.97
N ILE A 626 31.35 0.85 9.73
CA ILE A 626 32.46 1.80 9.89
C ILE A 626 33.18 2.02 8.55
N GLN A 627 33.44 0.97 7.78
CA GLN A 627 34.00 1.10 6.42
C GLN A 627 33.09 1.88 5.48
N PHE A 628 31.77 1.64 5.54
CA PHE A 628 30.78 2.33 4.72
C PHE A 628 30.67 3.82 5.06
N MET A 629 30.60 4.15 6.36
CA MET A 629 30.58 5.55 6.85
C MET A 629 31.87 6.30 6.54
N HIS A 630 33.03 5.65 6.57
CA HIS A 630 34.30 6.25 6.17
C HIS A 630 34.43 6.47 4.65
N SER A 631 33.67 5.75 3.83
CA SER A 631 33.65 5.92 2.37
C SER A 631 32.62 6.94 1.86
N ALA A 632 31.68 7.36 2.73
CA ALA A 632 30.60 8.29 2.42
C ALA A 632 30.90 9.75 2.81
N ASN A 633 31.99 9.99 3.55
CA ASN A 633 32.67 11.29 3.66
C ASN A 633 33.79 11.35 2.62
#